data_AF-A0A7Y3AQG6-F1
#
_entry.id   AF-A0A7Y3AQG6-F1
#
_cell.length_a   1.000
_cell.length_b   1.000
_cell.length_c   1.000
_cell.angle_alpha   90.00
_cell.angle_beta   90.00
_cell.angle_gamma   90.00
#
_symmetry.space_group_name_H-M   'P 1'
#
loop_
_entity.id
_entity.type
_entity.pdbx_description
1 polymer ?
#
loop_
_entity_poly.entity_id
_entity_poly.type
_entity_poly.pdbx_seq_one_letter_code
_entity_poly.pdbx_strand_id
1 'polypeptide(L)'
;MTAKRELDASRRMGTGAFKNEINHLLHSRSHIERHDEFDPGWNSRDHALVMALLLKRKGVYPKIASGKCMYIQGPHLKYSSIGVGQEHDYVGGHSWVMDPNFNLIDVSPVLEIKKQRFRTPFNGIFGRVWMPRGKDPRENVLVCDNPDAYERKIDKAAHLTGQSTAIYLHLEDYEVTDSLLESPFKFLGSNLSDEIKKRFGAGFYPAAARHLQSFMLGESGSLTGMTELEAWNMVFDKFGN
;
A
#
# COMPACT_ATOMS: atom_id res chain seq x y z
N MET A 1 20.79 -26.73 -14.42
CA MET A 1 21.07 -25.71 -13.40
C MET A 1 20.28 -24.46 -13.77
N THR A 2 19.19 -24.17 -13.07
CA THR A 2 18.41 -22.94 -13.28
C THR A 2 19.19 -21.80 -12.65
N ALA A 3 19.68 -20.85 -13.43
CA ALA A 3 20.30 -19.63 -12.92
C ALA A 3 19.34 -18.98 -11.91
N LYS A 4 19.82 -18.72 -10.70
CA LYS A 4 19.05 -18.04 -9.67
C LYS A 4 18.83 -16.62 -10.18
N ARG A 5 17.63 -16.31 -10.68
CA ARG A 5 17.31 -14.94 -11.14
C ARG A 5 17.43 -14.02 -9.94
N GLU A 6 18.36 -13.08 -10.01
CA GLU A 6 18.59 -12.12 -8.93
C GLU A 6 17.63 -10.95 -9.07
N LEU A 7 17.14 -10.44 -7.93
CA LEU A 7 16.33 -9.23 -7.90
C LEU A 7 17.22 -8.02 -8.22
N ASP A 8 16.73 -7.13 -9.07
CA ASP A 8 17.34 -5.82 -9.28
C ASP A 8 17.21 -5.00 -8.00
N ALA A 9 18.36 -4.71 -7.37
CA ALA A 9 18.43 -4.00 -6.11
C ALA A 9 17.84 -2.58 -6.18
N SER A 10 17.79 -1.97 -7.36
CA SER A 10 17.22 -0.64 -7.58
C SER A 10 15.70 -0.64 -7.71
N ARG A 11 15.09 -1.81 -7.98
CA ARG A 11 13.65 -1.97 -8.28
C ARG A 11 12.89 -2.85 -7.30
N ARG A 12 13.58 -3.50 -6.36
CA ARG A 12 12.95 -4.37 -5.35
C ARG A 12 11.95 -3.63 -4.46
N MET A 13 11.06 -4.38 -3.82
CA MET A 13 10.16 -3.87 -2.78
C MET A 13 10.88 -2.99 -1.73
N GLY A 14 10.22 -1.92 -1.30
CA GLY A 14 10.75 -0.93 -0.36
C GLY A 14 11.68 0.12 -0.98
N THR A 15 11.93 0.06 -2.29
CA THR A 15 12.58 1.15 -3.05
C THR A 15 11.56 2.15 -3.56
N GLY A 16 12.02 3.36 -3.89
CA GLY A 16 11.19 4.40 -4.50
C GLY A 16 10.72 3.99 -5.90
N ALA A 17 11.54 3.26 -6.66
CA ALA A 17 11.17 2.77 -7.98
C ALA A 17 9.98 1.80 -7.91
N PHE A 18 10.01 0.82 -7.00
CA PHE A 18 8.89 -0.08 -6.78
C PHE A 18 7.63 0.68 -6.34
N LYS A 19 7.78 1.59 -5.38
CA LYS A 19 6.67 2.42 -4.87
C LYS A 19 6.01 3.22 -5.99
N ASN A 20 6.80 3.88 -6.84
CA ASN A 20 6.27 4.65 -7.96
C ASN A 20 5.57 3.76 -8.98
N GLU A 21 6.15 2.60 -9.29
CA GLU A 21 5.60 1.67 -10.28
C GLU A 21 4.24 1.10 -9.83
N ILE A 22 4.12 0.63 -8.57
CA ILE A 22 2.84 0.10 -8.07
C ILE A 22 1.78 1.20 -7.91
N ASN A 23 2.18 2.37 -7.40
CA ASN A 23 1.27 3.52 -7.27
C ASN A 23 0.75 3.98 -8.63
N HIS A 24 1.61 3.99 -9.65
CA HIS A 24 1.21 4.39 -11.00
C HIS A 24 0.11 3.49 -11.59
N LEU A 25 0.07 2.22 -11.17
CA LEU A 25 -0.96 1.28 -11.58
C LEU A 25 -2.23 1.36 -10.72
N LEU A 26 -2.08 1.67 -9.43
CA LEU A 26 -3.12 1.40 -8.43
C LEU A 26 -3.56 2.62 -7.61
N HIS A 27 -3.00 3.81 -7.82
CA HIS A 27 -3.58 5.03 -7.25
C HIS A 27 -4.66 5.61 -8.15
N SER A 28 -5.57 6.33 -7.52
CA SER A 28 -6.56 7.15 -8.18
C SER A 28 -6.36 8.60 -7.77
N ARG A 29 -7.03 9.51 -8.46
CA ARG A 29 -7.05 10.91 -8.02
C ARG A 29 -7.77 11.00 -6.68
N SER A 30 -7.19 11.75 -5.74
CA SER A 30 -7.85 12.07 -4.48
C SER A 30 -9.18 12.76 -4.75
N HIS A 31 -10.22 12.39 -4.01
CA HIS A 31 -11.56 12.96 -4.17
C HIS A 31 -12.25 13.04 -2.81
N ILE A 32 -13.40 13.71 -2.78
CA ILE A 32 -14.27 13.75 -1.62
C ILE A 32 -15.39 12.74 -1.85
N GLU A 33 -15.53 11.78 -0.95
CA GLU A 33 -16.58 10.77 -0.98
C GLU A 33 -17.93 11.34 -0.50
N ARG A 34 -18.97 10.50 -0.53
CA ARG A 34 -20.24 10.83 0.11
C ARG A 34 -19.98 10.95 1.62
N HIS A 35 -20.45 12.04 2.25
CA HIS A 35 -20.17 12.46 3.64
C HIS A 35 -18.98 13.40 3.86
N ASP A 36 -18.50 14.09 2.83
CA ASP A 36 -17.39 15.06 2.92
C ASP A 36 -16.06 14.45 3.40
N GLU A 37 -15.96 13.12 3.30
CA GLU A 37 -14.80 12.33 3.64
C GLU A 37 -13.73 12.43 2.53
N PHE A 38 -12.49 12.74 2.89
CA PHE A 38 -11.39 12.86 1.93
C PHE A 38 -10.75 11.49 1.67
N ASP A 39 -10.94 10.95 0.46
CA ASP A 39 -10.18 9.80 -0.02
C ASP A 39 -8.88 10.29 -0.68
N PRO A 40 -7.70 9.93 -0.14
CA PRO A 40 -6.42 10.29 -0.75
C PRO A 40 -6.12 9.54 -2.07
N GLY A 41 -6.97 8.63 -2.50
CA GLY A 41 -6.81 7.81 -3.70
C GLY A 41 -5.83 6.65 -3.51
N TRP A 42 -5.61 6.21 -2.26
CA TRP A 42 -4.62 5.18 -1.94
C TRP A 42 -5.01 3.79 -2.44
N ASN A 43 -6.32 3.51 -2.61
CA ASN A 43 -6.86 2.20 -3.03
C ASN A 43 -6.15 1.03 -2.33
N SER A 44 -6.16 1.05 -0.99
CA SER A 44 -5.36 0.14 -0.17
C SER A 44 -5.71 -1.34 -0.36
N ARG A 45 -6.97 -1.65 -0.66
CA ARG A 45 -7.42 -3.01 -1.00
C ARG A 45 -6.83 -3.51 -2.32
N ASP A 46 -6.80 -2.67 -3.36
CA ASP A 46 -6.18 -3.00 -4.65
C ASP A 46 -4.68 -3.30 -4.48
N HIS A 47 -3.98 -2.45 -3.73
CA HIS A 47 -2.57 -2.67 -3.40
C HIS A 47 -2.37 -3.97 -2.61
N ALA A 48 -3.16 -4.21 -1.57
CA ALA A 48 -3.04 -5.41 -0.75
C ALA A 48 -3.27 -6.69 -1.58
N LEU A 49 -4.25 -6.69 -2.49
CA LEU A 49 -4.49 -7.83 -3.37
C LEU A 49 -3.33 -8.07 -4.34
N VAL A 50 -2.83 -7.05 -5.02
CA VAL A 50 -1.68 -7.19 -5.94
C VAL A 50 -0.43 -7.64 -5.19
N MET A 51 -0.17 -7.10 -4.00
CA MET A 51 0.96 -7.51 -3.17
C MET A 51 0.82 -8.95 -2.68
N ALA A 52 -0.39 -9.39 -2.29
CA ALA A 52 -0.62 -10.78 -1.90
C ALA A 52 -0.39 -11.75 -3.07
N LEU A 53 -0.83 -11.39 -4.28
CA LEU A 53 -0.57 -12.14 -5.51
C LEU A 53 0.94 -12.22 -5.81
N LEU A 54 1.65 -11.11 -5.68
CA LEU A 54 3.09 -11.02 -5.90
C LEU A 54 3.90 -11.88 -4.89
N LEU A 55 3.42 -11.97 -3.65
CA LEU A 55 4.06 -12.68 -2.55
C LEU A 55 3.62 -14.14 -2.43
N LYS A 56 2.80 -14.66 -3.35
CA LYS A 56 2.38 -16.06 -3.38
C LYS A 56 3.59 -17.00 -3.35
N ARG A 57 3.60 -17.96 -2.42
CA ARG A 57 4.69 -18.96 -2.29
C ARG A 57 4.11 -20.37 -2.23
N LYS A 58 4.58 -21.24 -3.12
CA LYS A 58 4.19 -22.67 -3.16
C LYS A 58 2.66 -22.88 -3.14
N GLY A 59 1.92 -22.05 -3.87
CA GLY A 59 0.46 -22.13 -3.92
C GLY A 59 -0.27 -21.35 -2.82
N VAL A 60 0.42 -20.89 -1.78
CA VAL A 60 -0.19 -20.20 -0.62
C VAL A 60 0.00 -18.69 -0.75
N TYR A 61 -1.09 -17.96 -0.57
CA TYR A 61 -1.10 -16.50 -0.51
C TYR A 61 -0.95 -16.02 0.94
N PRO A 62 -0.29 -14.88 1.19
CA PRO A 62 -0.42 -14.20 2.47
C PRO A 62 -1.85 -13.66 2.65
N LYS A 63 -2.22 -13.35 3.89
CA LYS A 63 -3.54 -12.77 4.19
C LYS A 63 -3.57 -11.29 3.86
N ILE A 64 -4.77 -10.76 3.65
CA ILE A 64 -5.00 -9.32 3.61
C ILE A 64 -5.66 -8.93 4.92
N ALA A 65 -5.05 -8.02 5.68
CA ALA A 65 -5.66 -7.46 6.87
C ALA A 65 -6.47 -6.21 6.52
N SER A 66 -7.50 -5.93 7.31
CA SER A 66 -8.32 -4.73 7.27
C SER A 66 -8.37 -4.09 8.64
N GLY A 67 -8.42 -2.76 8.67
CA GLY A 67 -8.50 -1.99 9.89
C GLY A 67 -8.36 -0.50 9.67
N LYS A 68 -7.58 0.18 10.51
CA LYS A 68 -7.28 1.62 10.39
C LYS A 68 -5.77 1.86 10.38
N CYS A 69 -5.34 2.95 9.77
CA CYS A 69 -3.97 3.41 9.91
C CYS A 69 -3.90 4.92 10.10
N MET A 70 -2.92 5.37 10.87
CA MET A 70 -2.60 6.78 11.06
C MET A 70 -1.08 6.95 11.01
N TYR A 71 -0.65 7.83 10.11
CA TYR A 71 0.73 8.26 10.00
C TYR A 71 0.86 9.62 10.65
N ILE A 72 1.78 9.74 11.59
CA ILE A 72 1.98 10.96 12.36
C ILE A 72 3.41 11.40 12.24
N GLN A 73 3.59 12.65 11.86
CA GLN A 73 4.84 13.37 12.00
C GLN A 73 4.68 14.34 13.16
N GLY A 74 5.38 14.09 14.26
CA GLY A 74 5.36 14.96 15.43
C GLY A 74 5.94 16.35 15.14
N PRO A 75 5.72 17.30 16.07
CA PRO A 75 6.11 18.69 15.91
C PRO A 75 7.62 18.81 15.73
N HIS A 76 8.07 19.81 14.98
CA HIS A 76 9.50 20.04 14.78
C HIS A 76 9.77 21.52 14.54
N LEU A 77 10.63 22.11 15.38
CA LEU A 77 10.91 23.54 15.39
C LEU A 77 9.61 24.35 15.53
N LYS A 78 9.23 25.13 14.51
CA LYS A 78 8.02 25.96 14.49
C LYS A 78 6.79 25.26 13.88
N TYR A 79 6.93 24.03 13.42
CA TYR A 79 5.86 23.29 12.75
C TYR A 79 5.11 22.39 13.74
N SER A 80 3.79 22.43 13.68
CA SER A 80 2.89 21.53 14.43
C SER A 80 3.03 20.08 13.95
N SER A 81 2.40 19.16 14.68
CA SER A 81 2.22 17.79 14.20
C SER A 81 1.38 17.76 12.93
N ILE A 82 1.59 16.72 12.13
CA ILE A 82 0.83 16.40 10.92
C ILE A 82 0.38 14.95 11.05
N GLY A 83 -0.92 14.71 10.90
CA GLY A 83 -1.53 13.38 10.85
C GLY A 83 -2.12 13.12 9.47
N VAL A 84 -1.92 11.92 8.94
CA VAL A 84 -2.50 11.46 7.67
C VAL A 84 -2.98 10.02 7.86
N GLY A 85 -4.27 9.77 7.68
CA GLY A 85 -4.87 8.45 7.84
C GLY A 85 -6.31 8.53 8.32
N GLN A 86 -6.80 7.46 8.93
CA GLN A 86 -8.16 7.35 9.45
C GLN A 86 -8.18 7.41 10.99
N GLU A 87 -9.03 8.26 11.53
CA GLU A 87 -9.44 8.17 12.94
C GLU A 87 -10.27 6.89 13.14
N HIS A 88 -10.48 6.50 14.40
CA HIS A 88 -11.12 5.22 14.72
C HIS A 88 -12.60 5.18 14.31
N ASP A 89 -13.30 6.31 14.47
CA ASP A 89 -14.73 6.54 14.20
C ASP A 89 -15.03 6.77 12.72
N TYR A 90 -14.00 7.00 11.92
CA TYR A 90 -14.10 7.13 10.47
C TYR A 90 -14.76 5.89 9.86
N VAL A 91 -15.65 6.04 8.88
CA VAL A 91 -16.31 4.87 8.28
C VAL A 91 -15.33 4.10 7.39
N GLY A 92 -14.49 4.82 6.62
CA GLY A 92 -13.49 4.24 5.72
C GLY A 92 -12.41 3.41 6.43
N GLY A 93 -12.08 2.25 5.88
CA GLY A 93 -11.02 1.36 6.38
C GLY A 93 -9.72 1.47 5.58
N HIS A 94 -8.67 0.80 6.07
CA HIS A 94 -7.40 0.62 5.37
C HIS A 94 -7.02 -0.86 5.32
N SER A 95 -6.35 -1.28 4.25
CA SER A 95 -5.95 -2.67 4.06
C SER A 95 -4.46 -2.82 3.74
N TRP A 96 -3.86 -3.89 4.22
CA TRP A 96 -2.44 -4.21 4.04
C TRP A 96 -2.25 -5.73 3.99
N VAL A 97 -1.05 -6.19 3.66
CA VAL A 97 -0.73 -7.63 3.61
C VAL A 97 -0.14 -8.09 4.94
N MET A 98 -0.55 -9.28 5.41
CA MET A 98 0.07 -9.98 6.53
C MET A 98 0.81 -11.21 6.00
N ASP A 99 2.13 -11.06 5.81
CA ASP A 99 2.99 -12.13 5.32
C ASP A 99 3.63 -12.90 6.49
N PRO A 100 3.66 -14.25 6.48
CA PRO A 100 4.29 -15.02 7.55
C PRO A 100 5.77 -14.72 7.81
N ASN A 101 6.52 -14.28 6.79
CA ASN A 101 7.96 -14.01 6.90
C ASN A 101 8.26 -12.52 7.11
N PHE A 102 7.47 -11.64 6.50
CA PHE A 102 7.70 -10.20 6.53
C PHE A 102 6.75 -9.45 7.47
N ASN A 103 5.74 -10.13 8.01
CA ASN A 103 4.66 -9.56 8.82
C ASN A 103 3.89 -8.48 8.01
N LEU A 104 3.51 -7.36 8.63
CA LEU A 104 2.78 -6.26 8.00
C LEU A 104 3.53 -5.71 6.77
N ILE A 105 2.92 -5.73 5.60
CA ILE A 105 3.42 -5.03 4.41
C ILE A 105 2.35 -4.06 3.93
N ASP A 106 2.69 -2.78 3.94
CA ASP A 106 1.82 -1.72 3.44
C ASP A 106 2.59 -0.79 2.52
N VAL A 107 2.24 -0.80 1.24
CA VAL A 107 2.88 0.03 0.22
C VAL A 107 1.90 0.99 -0.41
N SER A 108 0.66 1.11 0.06
CA SER A 108 -0.34 1.97 -0.59
C SER A 108 -0.23 3.45 -0.21
N PRO A 109 0.14 3.86 1.02
CA PRO A 109 0.04 5.25 1.42
C PRO A 109 0.99 6.20 0.70
N VAL A 110 0.50 7.41 0.48
CA VAL A 110 1.29 8.57 0.01
C VAL A 110 1.18 9.62 1.10
N LEU A 111 2.31 9.92 1.74
CA LEU A 111 2.38 10.86 2.86
C LEU A 111 2.64 12.30 2.39
N GLU A 112 2.33 12.55 1.13
CA GLU A 112 2.34 13.86 0.47
C GLU A 112 0.90 14.18 0.09
N ILE A 113 0.20 14.94 0.94
CA ILE A 113 -1.20 15.30 0.72
C ILE A 113 -1.34 16.82 0.79
N LYS A 114 -1.82 17.42 -0.31
CA LYS A 114 -2.05 18.87 -0.45
C LYS A 114 -0.75 19.68 -0.21
N LYS A 115 -0.78 20.65 0.73
CA LYS A 115 0.34 21.55 1.07
C LYS A 115 1.26 20.97 2.16
N GLN A 116 1.00 19.75 2.62
CA GLN A 116 1.72 19.14 3.73
C GLN A 116 2.44 17.89 3.25
N ARG A 117 3.72 17.80 3.60
CA ARG A 117 4.60 16.71 3.20
C ARG A 117 5.32 16.18 4.44
N PHE A 118 5.29 14.87 4.61
CA PHE A 118 6.18 14.21 5.56
C PHE A 118 7.62 14.48 5.15
N ARG A 119 8.44 14.88 6.11
CA ARG A 119 9.87 15.15 5.91
C ARG A 119 10.64 13.87 5.64
N THR A 120 10.17 12.78 6.25
CA THR A 120 10.74 11.44 6.11
C THR A 120 10.24 10.79 4.82
N PRO A 121 11.13 10.33 3.92
CA PRO A 121 10.73 9.57 2.75
C PRO A 121 9.91 8.34 3.12
N PHE A 122 8.93 7.97 2.28
CA PHE A 122 8.07 6.82 2.53
C PHE A 122 7.88 5.99 1.26
N ASN A 123 8.35 4.75 1.32
CA ASN A 123 8.16 3.73 0.28
C ASN A 123 7.23 2.59 0.74
N GLY A 124 6.79 2.64 1.99
CA GLY A 124 5.95 1.60 2.61
C GLY A 124 6.44 1.17 3.99
N ILE A 125 5.70 0.26 4.60
CA ILE A 125 6.06 -0.46 5.81
C ILE A 125 6.29 -1.93 5.48
N PHE A 126 7.34 -2.52 6.05
CA PHE A 126 7.64 -3.95 5.97
C PHE A 126 7.97 -4.45 7.38
N GLY A 127 7.11 -5.30 7.93
CA GLY A 127 7.06 -5.67 9.34
C GLY A 127 6.88 -4.45 10.23
N ARG A 128 7.89 -4.15 11.05
CA ARG A 128 7.94 -2.95 11.91
C ARG A 128 8.97 -1.93 11.42
N VAL A 129 9.26 -1.94 10.12
CA VAL A 129 10.29 -1.11 9.51
C VAL A 129 9.65 -0.13 8.53
N TRP A 130 9.92 1.15 8.75
CA TRP A 130 9.62 2.22 7.82
C TRP A 130 10.61 2.17 6.65
N MET A 131 10.10 2.18 5.41
CA MET A 131 10.93 2.12 4.21
C MET A 131 11.02 3.50 3.53
N PRO A 132 12.18 3.86 2.94
CA PRO A 132 13.44 3.13 2.99
C PRO A 132 13.98 3.11 4.42
N ARG A 133 14.63 2.01 4.82
CA ARG A 133 15.16 1.89 6.18
C ARG A 133 16.17 3.02 6.43
N GLY A 134 15.74 4.02 7.17
CA GLY A 134 16.59 5.12 7.60
C GLY A 134 17.65 4.64 8.58
N LYS A 135 18.70 5.44 8.74
CA LYS A 135 19.51 5.41 9.97
C LYS A 135 18.86 6.20 11.10
N ASP A 136 17.71 6.84 10.84
CA ASP A 136 17.06 7.74 11.81
C ASP A 136 16.28 6.90 12.83
N PRO A 137 16.65 6.92 14.12
CA PRO A 137 15.94 6.21 15.18
C PRO A 137 14.55 6.80 15.49
N ARG A 138 14.12 7.82 14.75
CA ARG A 138 12.87 8.55 14.96
C ARG A 138 11.67 8.02 14.17
N GLU A 139 11.85 6.95 13.43
CA GLU A 139 10.79 6.24 12.71
C GLU A 139 10.26 5.06 13.55
N ASN A 140 8.95 5.00 13.75
CA ASN A 140 8.30 3.96 14.54
C ASN A 140 7.12 3.34 13.79
N VAL A 141 6.91 2.04 13.99
CA VAL A 141 5.74 1.32 13.48
C VAL A 141 5.09 0.58 14.64
N LEU A 142 3.82 0.90 14.90
CA LEU A 142 3.04 0.35 15.99
C LEU A 142 1.80 -0.34 15.43
N VAL A 143 1.47 -1.51 15.99
CA VAL A 143 0.23 -2.22 15.70
C VAL A 143 -0.54 -2.36 17.01
N CYS A 144 -1.82 -2.02 16.96
CA CYS A 144 -2.75 -2.02 18.08
C CYS A 144 -3.87 -3.02 17.80
N ASP A 145 -4.37 -3.64 18.87
CA ASP A 145 -5.42 -4.66 18.80
C ASP A 145 -6.78 -4.15 19.33
N ASN A 146 -6.87 -2.87 19.72
CA ASN A 146 -8.13 -2.24 20.11
C ASN A 146 -8.14 -0.72 19.84
N PRO A 147 -9.35 -0.12 19.65
CA PRO A 147 -9.52 1.31 19.36
C PRO A 147 -8.90 2.25 20.40
N ASP A 148 -9.13 2.02 21.70
CA ASP A 148 -8.60 2.91 22.74
C ASP A 148 -7.06 2.98 22.73
N ALA A 149 -6.40 1.84 22.47
CA ALA A 149 -4.96 1.81 22.33
C ALA A 149 -4.51 2.59 21.09
N TYR A 150 -5.22 2.44 19.96
CA TYR A 150 -4.96 3.15 18.72
C TYR A 150 -5.00 4.67 18.93
N GLU A 151 -6.08 5.20 19.52
CA GLU A 151 -6.22 6.63 19.82
C GLU A 151 -5.14 7.15 20.77
N ARG A 152 -4.87 6.43 21.86
CA ARG A 152 -3.80 6.84 22.80
C ARG A 152 -2.43 6.87 22.14
N LYS A 153 -2.14 5.96 21.20
CA LYS A 153 -0.88 5.97 20.46
C LYS A 153 -0.83 7.14 19.48
N ILE A 154 -1.95 7.47 18.84
CA ILE A 154 -2.07 8.64 17.95
C ILE A 154 -1.76 9.91 18.72
N ASP A 155 -2.48 10.14 19.83
CA ASP A 155 -2.28 11.31 20.67
C ASP A 155 -0.82 11.40 21.17
N LYS A 156 -0.28 10.29 21.69
CA LYS A 156 1.11 10.26 22.14
C LYS A 156 2.08 10.62 21.02
N ALA A 157 1.93 10.04 19.83
CA ALA A 157 2.83 10.29 18.71
C ALA A 157 2.75 11.73 18.19
N ALA A 158 1.58 12.38 18.28
CA ALA A 158 1.41 13.79 17.96
C ALA A 158 2.25 14.74 18.85
N HIS A 159 2.70 14.26 20.02
CA HIS A 159 3.54 15.02 20.94
C HIS A 159 5.04 14.64 20.87
N LEU A 160 5.43 13.61 20.10
CA LEU A 160 6.82 13.17 19.99
C LEU A 160 7.60 14.03 19.00
N THR A 161 8.37 14.99 19.52
CA THR A 161 9.10 15.96 18.69
C THR A 161 10.03 15.29 17.68
N GLY A 162 9.85 15.65 16.40
CA GLY A 162 10.69 15.21 15.29
C GLY A 162 10.53 13.75 14.90
N GLN A 163 9.58 13.00 15.47
CA GLN A 163 9.36 11.59 15.15
C GLN A 163 8.32 11.38 14.07
N SER A 164 8.48 10.29 13.31
CA SER A 164 7.50 9.76 12.36
C SER A 164 7.00 8.43 12.87
N THR A 165 5.69 8.27 13.06
CA THR A 165 5.09 7.04 13.58
C THR A 165 3.98 6.59 12.65
N ALA A 166 4.05 5.35 12.17
CA ALA A 166 2.92 4.65 11.56
C ALA A 166 2.22 3.83 12.63
N ILE A 167 0.91 4.00 12.77
CA ILE A 167 0.10 3.32 13.78
C ILE A 167 -1.01 2.59 13.04
N TYR A 168 -1.15 1.30 13.30
CA TYR A 168 -2.19 0.46 12.70
C TYR A 168 -3.11 -0.06 13.79
N LEU A 169 -4.40 -0.13 13.50
CA LEU A 169 -5.40 -0.86 14.26
C LEU A 169 -5.83 -2.06 13.42
N HIS A 170 -5.44 -3.26 13.82
CA HIS A 170 -5.88 -4.49 13.15
C HIS A 170 -7.30 -4.83 13.59
N LEU A 171 -8.22 -5.08 12.64
CA LEU A 171 -9.59 -5.50 12.94
C LEU A 171 -9.93 -6.88 12.39
N GLU A 172 -9.50 -7.21 11.17
CA GLU A 172 -9.90 -8.45 10.50
C GLU A 172 -8.83 -8.94 9.52
N ASP A 173 -8.76 -10.26 9.33
CA ASP A 173 -7.97 -10.94 8.31
C ASP A 173 -8.86 -11.56 7.22
N TYR A 174 -8.43 -11.46 5.98
CA TYR A 174 -9.06 -12.04 4.80
C TYR A 174 -8.10 -13.02 4.12
N GLU A 175 -8.58 -14.24 3.90
CA GLU A 175 -7.87 -15.23 3.10
C GLU A 175 -8.01 -14.91 1.60
N VAL A 176 -6.90 -14.99 0.87
CA VAL A 176 -6.91 -14.87 -0.59
C VAL A 176 -7.24 -16.23 -1.19
N THR A 177 -8.51 -16.42 -1.53
CA THR A 177 -9.06 -17.66 -2.10
C THR A 177 -9.25 -17.55 -3.61
N ASP A 178 -9.40 -18.68 -4.29
CA ASP A 178 -9.71 -18.68 -5.73
C ASP A 178 -11.00 -17.91 -6.03
N SER A 179 -12.02 -18.01 -5.14
CA SER A 179 -13.27 -17.25 -5.27
C SER A 179 -13.05 -15.72 -5.20
N LEU A 180 -12.15 -15.26 -4.33
CA LEU A 180 -11.77 -13.85 -4.27
C LEU A 180 -11.09 -13.42 -5.58
N LEU A 181 -10.27 -14.27 -6.18
CA LEU A 181 -9.55 -13.97 -7.43
C LEU A 181 -10.48 -13.97 -8.65
N GLU A 182 -11.52 -14.81 -8.66
CA GLU A 182 -12.55 -14.83 -9.70
C GLU A 182 -13.47 -13.60 -9.64
N SER A 183 -13.72 -13.07 -8.43
CA SER A 183 -14.63 -11.94 -8.21
C SER A 183 -14.10 -10.91 -7.19
N PRO A 184 -12.95 -10.24 -7.47
CA PRO A 184 -12.30 -9.39 -6.48
C PRO A 184 -13.07 -8.11 -6.21
N PHE A 185 -13.87 -7.64 -7.16
CA PHE A 185 -14.48 -6.31 -7.14
C PHE A 185 -15.46 -6.07 -5.98
N LYS A 186 -16.10 -7.13 -5.45
CA LYS A 186 -16.95 -7.01 -4.25
C LYS A 186 -16.13 -6.66 -3.01
N PHE A 187 -14.92 -7.19 -2.92
CA PHE A 187 -13.98 -6.91 -1.84
C PHE A 187 -13.30 -5.54 -2.04
N LEU A 188 -12.84 -5.24 -3.26
CA LEU A 188 -12.07 -4.04 -3.56
C LEU A 188 -12.90 -2.75 -3.41
N GLY A 189 -14.06 -2.68 -4.06
CA GLY A 189 -15.04 -1.62 -3.84
C GLY A 189 -14.53 -0.18 -4.01
N SER A 190 -13.54 0.05 -4.86
CA SER A 190 -12.97 1.37 -5.16
C SER A 190 -13.40 1.86 -6.55
N ASN A 191 -13.45 3.17 -6.78
CA ASN A 191 -13.70 3.75 -8.12
C ASN A 191 -12.70 3.24 -9.17
N LEU A 192 -11.45 3.05 -8.76
CA LEU A 192 -10.40 2.44 -9.58
C LEU A 192 -10.80 1.01 -9.98
N SER A 193 -11.16 0.17 -9.00
CA SER A 193 -11.53 -1.23 -9.24
C SER A 193 -12.76 -1.34 -10.16
N ASP A 194 -13.69 -0.40 -10.09
CA ASP A 194 -14.85 -0.34 -10.99
C ASP A 194 -14.45 -0.01 -12.44
N GLU A 195 -13.46 0.86 -12.63
CA GLU A 195 -12.93 1.15 -13.97
C GLU A 195 -12.16 -0.05 -14.54
N ILE A 196 -11.28 -0.67 -13.74
CA ILE A 196 -10.56 -1.89 -14.10
C ILE A 196 -11.54 -3.00 -14.48
N LYS A 197 -12.60 -3.20 -13.68
CA LYS A 197 -13.65 -4.19 -13.94
C LYS A 197 -14.27 -4.03 -15.32
N LYS A 198 -14.63 -2.80 -15.69
CA LYS A 198 -15.30 -2.49 -16.95
C LYS A 198 -14.41 -2.75 -18.16
N ARG A 199 -13.09 -2.57 -18.02
CA ARG A 199 -12.12 -2.64 -19.13
C ARG A 199 -11.45 -4.00 -19.26
N PHE A 200 -10.98 -4.55 -18.15
CA PHE A 200 -10.05 -5.69 -18.12
C PHE A 200 -10.59 -6.89 -17.32
N GLY A 201 -11.59 -6.67 -16.47
CA GLY A 201 -12.11 -7.69 -15.58
C GLY A 201 -11.10 -8.15 -14.53
N ALA A 202 -11.36 -9.29 -13.89
CA ALA A 202 -10.58 -9.78 -12.75
C ALA A 202 -9.13 -10.15 -13.12
N GLY A 203 -8.88 -10.48 -14.40
CA GLY A 203 -7.55 -10.87 -14.90
C GLY A 203 -6.48 -9.78 -14.79
N PHE A 204 -6.87 -8.53 -14.57
CA PHE A 204 -5.93 -7.42 -14.38
C PHE A 204 -5.03 -7.60 -13.15
N TYR A 205 -5.57 -8.05 -12.00
CA TYR A 205 -4.78 -8.11 -10.76
C TYR A 205 -3.63 -9.14 -10.83
N PRO A 206 -3.84 -10.37 -11.35
CA PRO A 206 -2.75 -11.28 -11.65
C PRO A 206 -1.75 -10.71 -12.67
N ALA A 207 -2.23 -9.99 -13.70
CA ALA A 207 -1.37 -9.35 -14.69
C ALA A 207 -0.46 -8.27 -14.07
N ALA A 208 -1.02 -7.42 -13.22
CA ALA A 208 -0.28 -6.40 -12.48
C ALA A 208 0.78 -7.03 -11.56
N ALA A 209 0.45 -8.09 -10.83
CA ALA A 209 1.42 -8.82 -10.01
C ALA A 209 2.55 -9.44 -10.84
N ARG A 210 2.24 -10.05 -11.99
CA ARG A 210 3.23 -10.59 -12.93
C ARG A 210 4.13 -9.50 -13.51
N HIS A 211 3.58 -8.34 -13.87
CA HIS A 211 4.36 -7.19 -14.30
C HIS A 211 5.33 -6.72 -13.21
N LEU A 212 4.86 -6.51 -11.98
CA LEU A 212 5.71 -6.08 -10.87
C LEU A 212 6.82 -7.09 -10.57
N GLN A 213 6.54 -8.38 -10.69
CA GLN A 213 7.57 -9.42 -10.58
C GLN A 213 8.63 -9.27 -11.67
N SER A 214 8.21 -9.14 -12.93
CA SER A 214 9.10 -8.92 -14.08
C SER A 214 9.92 -7.64 -13.92
N PHE A 215 9.31 -6.57 -13.39
CA PHE A 215 9.95 -5.27 -13.15
C PHE A 215 11.05 -5.38 -12.09
N MET A 216 10.77 -6.06 -10.97
CA MET A 216 11.75 -6.32 -9.91
C MET A 216 12.92 -7.22 -10.37
N LEU A 217 12.71 -8.05 -11.39
CA LEU A 217 13.75 -8.87 -12.01
C LEU A 217 14.51 -8.13 -13.12
N GLY A 218 14.15 -6.89 -13.43
CA GLY A 218 14.73 -6.11 -14.53
C GLY A 218 14.30 -6.57 -15.93
N GLU A 219 13.31 -7.46 -16.02
CA GLU A 219 12.82 -8.06 -17.27
C GLU A 219 11.77 -7.18 -17.98
N SER A 220 11.08 -6.31 -17.22
CA SER A 220 10.20 -5.28 -17.76
C SER A 220 10.70 -3.87 -17.42
N GLY A 221 10.38 -2.92 -18.30
CA GLY A 221 10.65 -1.50 -18.08
C GLY A 221 9.61 -0.88 -17.14
N SER A 222 9.95 0.28 -16.57
CA SER A 222 9.01 1.08 -15.78
C SER A 222 7.88 1.61 -16.66
N LEU A 223 6.66 1.57 -16.14
CA LEU A 223 5.47 2.12 -16.81
C LEU A 223 5.18 3.57 -16.40
N THR A 224 5.84 4.10 -15.37
CA THR A 224 5.61 5.47 -14.86
C THR A 224 5.76 6.60 -15.89
N GLY A 225 6.35 6.33 -17.07
CA GLY A 225 6.46 7.29 -18.16
C GLY A 225 5.25 7.32 -19.11
N MET A 226 4.28 6.43 -18.91
CA MET A 226 3.07 6.29 -19.73
C MET A 226 1.88 6.98 -19.06
N THR A 227 0.80 7.18 -19.81
CA THR A 227 -0.49 7.46 -19.16
C THR A 227 -1.00 6.21 -18.44
N GLU A 228 -1.83 6.42 -17.42
CA GLU A 228 -2.40 5.32 -16.61
C GLU A 228 -3.12 4.28 -17.48
N LEU A 229 -3.93 4.72 -18.45
CA LEU A 229 -4.64 3.82 -19.35
C LEU A 229 -3.70 3.03 -20.28
N GLU A 230 -2.64 3.67 -20.78
CA GLU A 230 -1.62 2.98 -21.60
C GLU A 230 -0.86 1.94 -20.78
N ALA A 231 -0.50 2.27 -19.53
CA ALA A 231 0.13 1.34 -18.60
C ALA A 231 -0.78 0.14 -18.32
N TRP A 232 -2.07 0.36 -18.06
CA TRP A 232 -3.02 -0.73 -17.83
C TRP A 232 -3.21 -1.64 -19.04
N ASN A 233 -3.36 -1.06 -20.25
CA ASN A 233 -3.44 -1.84 -21.48
C ASN A 233 -2.16 -2.69 -21.66
N MET A 234 -0.99 -2.10 -21.46
CA MET A 234 0.28 -2.83 -21.59
C MET A 234 0.40 -3.97 -20.58
N VAL A 235 0.01 -3.74 -19.32
CA VAL A 235 -0.01 -4.78 -18.28
C VAL A 235 -0.92 -5.93 -18.69
N PHE A 236 -2.15 -5.61 -19.12
CA PHE A 236 -3.13 -6.62 -19.47
C PHE A 236 -2.73 -7.40 -20.73
N ASP A 237 -2.29 -6.73 -21.79
CA ASP A 237 -1.93 -7.37 -23.05
C ASP A 237 -0.71 -8.30 -22.89
N LYS A 238 0.30 -7.85 -22.11
CA LYS A 238 1.55 -8.59 -21.96
C LYS A 238 1.50 -9.65 -20.86
N PHE A 239 0.73 -9.43 -19.81
CA PHE A 239 0.72 -10.28 -18.63
C PHE A 239 -0.68 -10.81 -18.26
N GLY A 240 -1.70 -10.61 -19.09
CA GLY A 240 -3.07 -11.11 -18.85
C GLY A 240 -3.22 -12.62 -19.09
N ASN A 241 -2.38 -13.19 -19.96
CA ASN A 241 -2.35 -14.62 -20.27
C ASN A 241 -1.42 -15.36 -19.29
#